data_AF-A0A7U9SE90-F1
#
_entry.id   AF-A0A7U9SE90-F1
#
_cell.length_a   1.000
_cell.length_b   1.000
_cell.length_c   1.000
_cell.angle_alpha   90.00
_cell.angle_beta   90.00
_cell.angle_gamma   90.00
#
_symmetry.space_group_name_H-M   'P 1'
#
loop_
_entity.id
_entity.type
_entity.pdbx_description
1 polymer ?
#
loop_
_entity_poly.entity_id
_entity_poly.type
_entity_poly.pdbx_seq_one_letter_code
_entity_poly.pdbx_strand_id
1 'polypeptide(L)'
;MKQSRLVWEFMLTVIGEKYRLRDTSFGKIDLNTFFMRLQEQNDTVASWSDTTITKLKQIIARVLVETEYLDNLKADHLNPVWLHPVLENAIRSNGDTAVLPAFNCFS
;
A
#
# COMPACT_ATOMS: atom_id res chain seq x y z
N MET A 1 -8.13 -0.52 5.96
CA MET A 1 -7.39 -1.22 4.89
C MET A 1 -8.19 -2.33 4.22
N LYS A 2 -8.66 -3.37 4.94
CA LYS A 2 -9.41 -4.50 4.33
C LYS A 2 -10.68 -4.15 3.53
N GLN A 3 -11.38 -3.07 3.89
CA GLN A 3 -12.60 -2.66 3.19
C GLN A 3 -12.35 -2.06 1.80
N SER A 4 -11.12 -1.64 1.50
CA SER A 4 -10.72 -1.17 0.18
C SER A 4 -9.75 -2.17 -0.43
N ARG A 5 -10.24 -2.98 -1.37
CA ARG A 5 -9.41 -3.94 -2.13
C ARG A 5 -8.22 -3.25 -2.77
N LEU A 6 -8.40 -2.04 -3.28
CA LEU A 6 -7.35 -1.25 -3.92
C LEU A 6 -6.23 -0.89 -2.94
N VAL A 7 -6.58 -0.38 -1.74
CA VAL A 7 -5.59 -0.06 -0.70
C VAL A 7 -4.90 -1.34 -0.24
N TRP A 8 -5.67 -2.41 -0.02
CA TRP A 8 -5.11 -3.71 0.38
C TRP A 8 -4.08 -4.23 -0.63
N GLU A 9 -4.42 -4.22 -1.91
CA GLU A 9 -3.52 -4.65 -2.99
C GLU A 9 -2.28 -3.75 -3.10
N PHE A 10 -2.43 -2.44 -2.90
CA PHE A 10 -1.31 -1.52 -2.84
C PHE A 10 -0.37 -1.82 -1.66
N MET A 11 -0.92 -2.07 -0.47
CA MET A 11 -0.13 -2.44 0.71
C MET A 11 0.65 -3.73 0.45
N LEU A 12 0.01 -4.74 -0.16
CA LEU A 12 0.65 -6.02 -0.48
C LEU A 12 1.76 -5.89 -1.51
N THR A 13 1.46 -5.28 -2.66
CA THR A 13 2.31 -5.37 -3.86
C THR A 13 3.35 -4.27 -3.97
N VAL A 14 3.14 -3.14 -3.29
CA VAL A 14 4.05 -1.99 -3.31
C VAL A 14 4.74 -1.84 -1.97
N ILE A 15 3.99 -1.62 -0.89
CA ILE A 15 4.57 -1.33 0.43
C ILE A 15 5.30 -2.56 0.99
N GLY A 16 4.67 -3.74 0.93
CA GLY A 16 5.27 -4.99 1.39
C GLY A 16 6.55 -5.37 0.65
N GLU A 17 6.57 -5.20 -0.68
CA GLU A 17 7.78 -5.44 -1.48
C GLU A 17 8.88 -4.41 -1.19
N LYS A 18 8.52 -3.14 -1.02
CA LYS A 18 9.48 -2.10 -0.61
C LYS A 18 10.17 -2.43 0.71
N TYR A 19 9.40 -2.77 1.76
CA TYR A 19 10.02 -3.19 3.02
C TYR A 19 10.83 -4.48 2.87
N ARG A 20 10.35 -5.46 2.10
CA ARG A 20 11.09 -6.71 1.87
C ARG A 20 12.46 -6.45 1.23
N LEU A 21 12.51 -5.52 0.28
CA LEU A 21 13.73 -5.11 -0.41
C LEU A 21 14.55 -4.06 0.36
N ARG A 22 14.07 -3.62 1.53
CA ARG A 22 14.61 -2.49 2.31
C ARG A 22 14.71 -1.19 1.49
N ASP A 23 13.86 -1.06 0.49
CA ASP A 23 13.68 0.16 -0.28
C ASP A 23 12.73 1.08 0.49
N THR A 24 13.30 2.05 1.20
CA THR A 24 12.49 3.06 1.90
C THR A 24 12.02 4.15 0.96
N SER A 25 12.48 4.26 -0.29
CA SER A 25 12.07 5.36 -1.16
C SER A 25 10.57 5.30 -1.45
N PHE A 26 9.92 6.46 -1.49
CA PHE A 26 8.52 6.57 -1.87
C PHE A 26 8.27 7.82 -2.68
N GLY A 27 7.49 7.70 -3.75
CA GLY A 27 7.08 8.85 -4.52
C GLY A 27 5.92 8.59 -5.45
N LYS A 28 5.63 9.61 -6.28
CA LYS A 28 4.57 9.53 -7.28
C LYS A 28 4.75 8.38 -8.26
N ILE A 29 6.00 7.97 -8.50
CA ILE A 29 6.32 6.85 -9.40
C ILE A 29 5.68 5.54 -8.91
N ASP A 30 5.68 5.28 -7.61
CA ASP A 30 5.13 4.03 -7.04
C ASP A 30 3.62 3.94 -7.27
N LEU A 31 2.92 5.06 -7.06
CA LEU A 31 1.49 5.18 -7.36
C LEU A 31 1.24 5.05 -8.87
N ASN A 32 2.07 5.67 -9.72
CA ASN A 32 1.90 5.60 -11.17
C ASN A 32 2.10 4.17 -11.69
N THR A 33 3.17 3.50 -11.28
CA THR A 33 3.48 2.12 -11.67
C THR A 33 2.44 1.15 -11.17
N PHE A 34 1.92 1.34 -9.94
CA PHE A 34 0.82 0.53 -9.43
C PHE A 34 -0.44 0.62 -10.31
N PHE A 35 -0.90 1.83 -10.61
CA PHE A 35 -2.09 2.01 -11.44
C PHE A 35 -1.88 1.56 -12.89
N MET A 36 -0.69 1.77 -13.45
CA MET A 36 -0.34 1.28 -14.79
C MET A 36 -0.51 -0.24 -14.87
N ARG A 37 0.10 -0.99 -13.93
CA ARG A 37 -0.03 -2.46 -13.86
C ARG A 37 -1.48 -2.89 -13.64
N LEU A 38 -2.22 -2.17 -12.79
CA LEU A 38 -3.61 -2.50 -12.51
C LEU A 38 -4.52 -2.29 -13.74
N GLN A 39 -4.26 -1.25 -14.53
CA GLN A 39 -4.98 -0.99 -15.80
C GLN A 39 -4.63 -2.05 -16.86
N GLU A 40 -3.38 -2.50 -16.93
CA GLU A 40 -2.96 -3.58 -17.84
C GLU A 40 -3.65 -4.92 -17.55
N GLN A 41 -3.99 -5.19 -16.28
CA GLN A 41 -4.54 -6.47 -15.83
C GLN A 41 -6.07 -6.49 -15.73
N ASN A 42 -6.73 -5.32 -15.74
CA ASN A 42 -8.16 -5.22 -15.46
C ASN A 42 -8.85 -4.15 -16.32
N ASP A 43 -9.67 -4.61 -17.28
CA ASP A 43 -10.42 -3.76 -18.21
C ASP A 43 -11.34 -2.74 -17.51
N THR A 44 -11.89 -3.08 -16.35
CA THR A 44 -12.72 -2.15 -15.58
C THR A 44 -11.88 -0.99 -15.04
N VAL A 45 -10.68 -1.27 -14.52
CA VAL A 45 -9.75 -0.23 -14.06
C VAL A 45 -9.20 0.56 -15.26
N ALA A 46 -8.92 -0.11 -16.38
CA ALA A 46 -8.51 0.55 -17.62
C ALA A 46 -9.53 1.59 -18.09
N SER A 47 -10.82 1.35 -17.85
CA SER A 47 -11.91 2.27 -18.19
C SER A 47 -12.07 3.47 -17.24
N TRP A 48 -11.37 3.52 -16.11
CA TRP A 48 -11.47 4.63 -15.18
C TRP A 48 -10.88 5.92 -15.76
N SER A 49 -11.57 7.04 -15.50
CA SER A 49 -11.08 8.36 -15.91
C SER A 49 -9.80 8.77 -15.18
N ASP A 50 -9.00 9.64 -15.80
CA ASP A 50 -7.82 10.23 -15.17
C ASP A 50 -8.15 10.93 -13.85
N THR A 51 -9.32 11.56 -13.76
CA THR A 51 -9.83 12.20 -12.54
C THR A 51 -10.05 11.17 -11.43
N THR A 52 -10.65 10.02 -11.76
CA THR A 52 -10.85 8.90 -10.82
C THR A 52 -9.51 8.36 -10.33
N ILE A 53 -8.58 8.10 -11.25
CA ILE A 53 -7.24 7.60 -10.92
C ILE A 53 -6.51 8.60 -10.01
N THR A 54 -6.55 9.89 -10.35
CA THR A 54 -5.94 10.96 -9.54
C THR A 54 -6.54 11.01 -8.14
N LYS A 55 -7.85 10.88 -8.02
CA LYS A 55 -8.53 10.88 -6.71
C LYS A 55 -8.13 9.67 -5.86
N LEU A 56 -8.03 8.50 -6.47
CA LEU A 56 -7.63 7.28 -5.77
C LEU A 56 -6.16 7.35 -5.32
N LYS A 57 -5.25 7.87 -6.15
CA LYS A 57 -3.85 8.14 -5.75
C LYS A 57 -3.77 9.05 -4.51
N GLN A 58 -4.60 10.11 -4.46
CA GLN A 58 -4.68 10.99 -3.30
C GLN A 58 -5.19 10.27 -2.05
N ILE A 59 -6.21 9.41 -2.19
CA ILE A 59 -6.75 8.63 -1.08
C ILE A 59 -5.68 7.68 -0.53
N ILE A 60 -4.98 6.93 -1.39
CA ILE A 60 -3.91 6.03 -0.96
C ILE A 60 -2.81 6.80 -0.23
N ALA A 61 -2.33 7.92 -0.79
CA ALA A 61 -1.31 8.74 -0.15
C ALA A 61 -1.77 9.27 1.23
N ARG A 62 -3.03 9.66 1.37
CA ARG A 62 -3.60 10.08 2.67
C ARG A 62 -3.65 8.94 3.67
N VAL A 63 -4.07 7.75 3.25
CA VAL A 63 -4.08 6.57 4.12
C VAL A 63 -2.69 6.30 4.67
N LEU A 64 -1.65 6.38 3.84
CA LEU A 64 -0.26 6.19 4.29
C LEU A 64 0.18 7.24 5.30
N VAL A 65 -0.24 8.50 5.14
CA VAL A 65 0.03 9.56 6.13
C VAL A 65 -0.74 9.32 7.44
N GLU A 66 -2.03 9.02 7.34
CA GLU A 66 -2.90 8.75 8.51
C GLU A 66 -2.47 7.52 9.30
N THR A 67 -1.76 6.59 8.66
CA THR A 67 -1.21 5.39 9.28
C THR A 67 0.29 5.47 9.54
N GLU A 68 0.86 6.68 9.44
CA GLU A 68 2.26 7.01 9.76
C GLU A 68 3.32 6.29 8.91
N TYR A 69 2.93 5.65 7.81
CA TYR A 69 3.88 5.16 6.80
C TYR A 69 4.62 6.30 6.10
N LEU A 70 4.01 7.49 6.06
CA LEU A 70 4.61 8.72 5.58
C LEU A 70 4.39 9.82 6.63
N ASP A 71 5.39 10.65 6.88
CA ASP A 71 5.24 11.81 7.78
C ASP A 71 4.23 12.83 7.25
N ASN A 72 4.19 13.00 5.92
CA ASN A 72 3.29 13.92 5.22
C ASN A 72 3.25 13.61 3.73
N LEU A 73 2.38 14.31 2.98
CA LEU A 73 2.19 14.11 1.53
C LEU A 73 3.40 14.48 0.66
N LYS A 74 4.44 15.13 1.23
CA LYS A 74 5.69 15.48 0.55
C LYS A 74 6.86 14.59 0.97
N ALA A 75 6.64 13.62 1.86
CA ALA A 75 7.67 12.67 2.24
C ALA A 75 8.16 11.88 1.01
N ASP A 76 9.45 11.60 0.98
CA ASP A 76 10.16 10.86 -0.06
C ASP A 76 10.59 9.47 0.40
N HIS A 77 10.22 9.09 1.63
CA HIS A 77 10.55 7.80 2.22
C HIS A 77 9.41 7.25 3.08
N LEU A 78 9.38 5.92 3.19
CA LEU A 78 8.53 5.16 4.10
C LEU A 78 9.16 5.09 5.48
N ASN A 79 8.34 5.34 6.48
CA ASN A 79 8.68 5.10 7.88
C ASN A 79 8.62 3.59 8.18
N PRO A 80 9.44 3.07 9.10
CA PRO A 80 9.21 1.74 9.65
C PRO A 80 7.95 1.76 10.51
N VAL A 81 7.07 0.79 10.29
CA VAL A 81 5.86 0.59 11.11
C VAL A 81 6.06 -0.54 12.10
N TRP A 82 5.44 -0.41 13.27
CA TRP A 82 5.42 -1.45 14.28
C TRP A 82 4.05 -2.13 14.33
N LEU A 83 4.06 -3.45 14.15
CA LEU A 83 2.86 -4.27 14.22
C LEU A 83 2.62 -4.71 15.67
N HIS A 84 1.53 -4.26 16.27
CA HIS A 84 1.16 -4.70 17.61
C HIS A 84 0.85 -6.22 17.60
N PRO A 85 1.34 -7.03 18.57
CA PRO A 85 1.19 -8.49 18.56
C PRO A 85 -0.25 -8.99 18.46
N VAL A 86 -1.21 -8.26 19.04
CA VAL A 86 -2.65 -8.57 18.94
C VAL A 86 -3.13 -8.53 17.49
N LEU A 87 -2.70 -7.52 16.73
CA LEU A 87 -3.07 -7.39 15.31
C LEU A 87 -2.34 -8.45 14.47
N GLU A 88 -1.07 -8.73 14.77
CA GLU A 88 -0.33 -9.81 14.12
C GLU A 88 -1.02 -11.16 14.28
N ASN A 89 -1.38 -11.53 15.51
CA ASN A 89 -2.07 -12.78 15.80
C ASN A 89 -3.42 -12.87 15.10
N ALA A 90 -4.16 -11.75 15.02
CA ALA A 90 -5.42 -11.69 14.28
C ALA A 90 -5.21 -11.90 12.77
N ILE A 91 -4.18 -11.29 12.18
CA ILE A 91 -3.82 -11.48 10.76
C ILE A 91 -3.47 -12.95 10.50
N ARG A 92 -2.62 -13.55 11.34
CA ARG A 92 -2.19 -14.96 11.20
C ARG A 92 -3.36 -15.92 11.38
N SER A 93 -4.20 -15.70 12.39
CA SER A 93 -5.37 -16.56 12.67
C SER A 93 -6.42 -16.50 11.56
N ASN A 94 -6.53 -15.36 10.87
CA ASN A 94 -7.40 -15.20 9.71
C ASN A 94 -6.80 -15.74 8.39
N GLY A 95 -5.54 -16.19 8.39
CA GLY A 95 -4.86 -16.67 7.19
C GLY A 95 -4.38 -15.57 6.24
N ASP A 96 -4.42 -14.29 6.65
CA ASP A 96 -4.05 -13.14 5.81
C ASP A 96 -2.54 -12.84 5.85
N THR A 97 -1.69 -13.85 6.05
CA THR A 97 -0.25 -13.68 6.31
C THR A 97 0.49 -12.95 5.19
N ALA A 98 -0.05 -12.95 3.96
CA ALA A 98 0.48 -12.20 2.84
C ALA A 98 0.62 -10.69 3.10
N VAL A 99 -0.15 -10.11 4.03
CA VAL A 99 -0.07 -8.68 4.37
C VAL A 99 1.02 -8.34 5.38
N LEU A 100 1.58 -9.32 6.09
CA LEU A 100 2.59 -9.07 7.12
C LEU A 100 3.81 -8.27 6.63
N PRO A 101 4.35 -8.51 5.42
CA PRO A 101 5.42 -7.68 4.86
C PRO A 101 5.08 -6.20 4.80
N ALA A 102 3.81 -5.85 4.54
CA ALA A 102 3.36 -4.47 4.51
C ALA A 102 3.43 -3.80 5.89
N PHE A 103 3.55 -4.56 6.97
CA PHE A 103 3.77 -4.07 8.32
C PHE A 103 5.23 -4.25 8.77
N ASN A 104 6.16 -4.41 7.83
CA ASN A 104 7.58 -4.67 8.11
C ASN A 104 7.78 -5.95 8.97
N CYS A 105 6.88 -6.93 8.83
CA CYS A 105 6.90 -8.21 9.54
C CYS A 105 7.17 -9.36 8.56
N PHE A 106 8.25 -10.11 8.79
CA PHE A 106 8.74 -11.17 7.87
C PHE A 106 8.88 -12.55 8.53
N SER A 107 8.48 -12.68 9.80
CA SER A 107 8.59 -13.90 10.61
C SER A 107 7.43 -14.88 10.44
#